data_AF-A0A848VFU9-F1
#
_entry.id   AF-A0A848VFU9-F1
#
_cell.length_a   1.000
_cell.length_b   1.000
_cell.length_c   1.000
_cell.angle_alpha   90.00
_cell.angle_beta   90.00
_cell.angle_gamma   90.00
#
_symmetry.space_group_name_H-M   'P 1'
#
loop_
_entity.id
_entity.type
_entity.pdbx_description
1 polymer ?
#
loop_
_entity_poly.entity_id
_entity_poly.type
_entity_poly.pdbx_seq_one_letter_code
_entity_poly.pdbx_strand_id
1 'polypeptide(L)'
;MRTLLTALFLLATVLPVRGQSSDLVEMIYREGMENSQVVDLAQYLADVVGPRLTGSPGHERAIDWAMAQFSNWGIDSRREAQGTWRSWERGLVSLDLVEPRLRSLEGQLLSWSPGTNGSVEGGVILLPDLRGAEQFRNWLPMAQGKFVLLSPYEPSCRPADVWESYGGAAARSRFEAARKESQQAWASRVGKLGLTNQEIIDELEAAGVAGFFTNLWTGERGTDRVFPLAYSFRGAMNHRAAAFNLSCEDYGLLFRLASRGQGPLVRAYGEATDLGENPAHNLVAVIPGTELPDEYVVLSAHFDAWDGSSDMTDN
;
A
#
# COMPACT_ATOMS: atom_id res chain seq x y z
N MET A 1 -52.96 55.91 -47.59
CA MET A 1 -52.66 55.39 -46.24
C MET A 1 -52.20 53.95 -46.35
N ARG A 2 -50.91 53.68 -46.14
CA ARG A 2 -50.37 52.37 -45.74
C ARG A 2 -48.96 52.62 -45.20
N THR A 3 -48.88 52.59 -43.88
CA THR A 3 -47.69 52.75 -43.04
C THR A 3 -46.75 51.56 -43.24
N LEU A 4 -45.48 51.82 -43.53
CA LEU A 4 -44.41 50.82 -43.56
C LEU A 4 -43.60 50.97 -42.26
N LEU A 5 -43.72 49.99 -41.37
CA LEU A 5 -42.89 49.83 -40.18
C LEU A 5 -41.49 49.35 -40.59
N THR A 6 -40.46 50.07 -40.16
CA THR A 6 -39.06 49.67 -40.28
C THR A 6 -38.70 48.80 -39.07
N ALA A 7 -38.38 47.52 -39.30
CA ALA A 7 -37.85 46.63 -38.26
C ALA A 7 -36.32 46.74 -38.22
N LEU A 8 -35.78 47.20 -37.09
CA LEU A 8 -34.36 47.31 -36.82
C LEU A 8 -33.83 45.94 -36.37
N PHE A 9 -33.07 45.26 -37.23
CA PHE A 9 -32.35 44.03 -36.87
C PHE A 9 -31.10 44.40 -36.05
N LEU A 10 -31.08 44.06 -34.75
CA LEU A 10 -29.86 44.04 -33.95
C LEU A 10 -28.98 42.89 -34.45
N LEU A 11 -27.83 43.23 -35.05
CA LEU A 11 -26.79 42.28 -35.39
C LEU A 11 -26.01 41.94 -34.11
N ALA A 12 -26.30 40.81 -33.48
CA ALA A 12 -25.46 40.27 -32.42
C ALA A 12 -24.13 39.80 -33.05
N THR A 13 -23.06 40.55 -32.83
CA THR A 13 -21.70 40.12 -33.19
C THR A 13 -21.29 38.99 -32.26
N VAL A 14 -21.41 37.75 -32.74
CA VAL A 14 -20.78 36.59 -32.11
C VAL A 14 -19.30 36.69 -32.44
N LEU A 15 -18.48 37.12 -31.48
CA LEU A 15 -17.03 37.05 -31.63
C LEU A 15 -16.63 35.57 -31.63
N PRO A 16 -15.86 35.09 -32.62
CA PRO A 16 -15.42 33.71 -32.64
C PRO A 16 -14.40 33.52 -31.50
N VAL A 17 -14.72 32.62 -30.56
CA VAL A 17 -13.75 32.06 -29.63
C VAL A 17 -12.69 31.37 -30.48
N ARG A 18 -11.47 31.91 -30.51
CA ARG A 18 -10.34 31.24 -31.15
C ARG A 18 -9.92 30.09 -30.24
N GLY A 19 -10.24 28.86 -30.62
CA GLY A 19 -9.59 27.68 -30.05
C GLY A 19 -8.08 27.75 -30.26
N GLN A 20 -7.30 27.13 -29.38
CA GLN A 20 -5.84 27.04 -29.51
C GLN A 20 -5.48 26.60 -30.94
N SER A 21 -4.47 27.24 -31.55
CA SER A 21 -3.97 26.78 -32.85
C SER A 21 -3.43 25.36 -32.70
N SER A 22 -3.68 24.51 -33.70
CA SER A 22 -3.12 23.13 -33.74
C SER A 22 -1.62 23.10 -33.48
N ASP A 23 -0.92 24.16 -33.88
CA ASP A 23 0.53 24.28 -33.80
C ASP A 23 1.03 24.41 -32.35
N LEU A 24 0.31 25.11 -31.47
CA LEU A 24 0.70 25.23 -30.06
C LEU A 24 0.55 23.90 -29.32
N VAL A 25 -0.56 23.21 -29.55
CA VAL A 25 -0.81 21.88 -28.97
C VAL A 25 0.26 20.89 -29.42
N GLU A 26 0.61 20.92 -30.70
CA GLU A 26 1.70 20.11 -31.26
C GLU A 26 3.06 20.46 -30.63
N MET A 27 3.35 21.73 -30.38
CA MET A 27 4.59 22.15 -29.69
C MET A 27 4.65 21.60 -28.26
N ILE A 28 3.57 21.70 -27.48
CA ILE A 28 3.50 21.15 -26.11
C ILE A 28 3.67 19.63 -26.14
N TYR A 29 3.01 18.96 -27.08
CA TYR A 29 3.14 17.52 -27.25
C TYR A 29 4.58 17.12 -27.56
N ARG A 30 5.26 17.79 -28.50
CA ARG A 30 6.67 17.52 -28.80
C ARG A 30 7.58 17.78 -27.62
N GLU A 31 7.37 18.84 -26.87
CA GLU A 31 8.16 19.11 -25.66
C GLU A 31 8.05 17.93 -24.67
N GLY A 32 6.82 17.45 -24.43
CA GLY A 32 6.58 16.33 -23.51
C GLY A 32 7.15 14.98 -24.00
N MET A 33 7.23 14.78 -25.32
CA MET A 33 7.66 13.50 -25.91
C MET A 33 9.13 13.45 -26.34
N GLU A 34 9.69 14.57 -26.79
CA GLU A 34 11.04 14.65 -27.35
C GLU A 34 12.06 15.26 -26.36
N ASN A 35 11.61 16.13 -25.45
CA ASN A 35 12.44 16.79 -24.44
C ASN A 35 12.01 16.44 -23.00
N SER A 36 11.41 15.26 -22.82
CA SER A 36 10.83 14.84 -21.55
C SER A 36 11.87 14.77 -20.42
N GLN A 37 11.55 15.40 -19.28
CA GLN A 37 12.34 15.29 -18.03
C GLN A 37 11.79 14.21 -17.08
N VAL A 38 10.79 13.44 -17.51
CA VAL A 38 10.06 12.51 -16.62
C VAL A 38 10.98 11.49 -15.97
N VAL A 39 11.97 10.97 -16.70
CA VAL A 39 12.88 9.94 -16.18
C VAL A 39 13.73 10.50 -15.04
N ASP A 40 14.33 11.67 -15.21
CA ASP A 40 15.21 12.26 -14.20
C ASP A 40 14.42 12.72 -12.96
N LEU A 41 13.23 13.29 -13.17
CA LEU A 41 12.34 13.73 -12.09
C LEU A 41 11.80 12.53 -11.29
N ALA A 42 11.34 11.48 -11.98
CA ALA A 42 10.82 10.28 -11.35
C ALA A 42 11.91 9.50 -10.63
N GLN A 43 13.12 9.41 -11.22
CA GLN A 43 14.29 8.81 -10.58
C GLN A 43 14.61 9.50 -9.24
N TYR A 44 14.68 10.83 -9.22
CA TYR A 44 14.97 11.54 -7.97
C TYR A 44 13.86 11.31 -6.93
N LEU A 45 12.59 11.43 -7.35
CA LEU A 45 11.46 11.23 -6.46
C LEU A 45 11.42 9.81 -5.87
N ALA A 46 11.60 8.78 -6.70
CA ALA A 46 11.51 7.40 -6.25
C ALA A 46 12.77 6.93 -5.51
N ASP A 47 13.96 7.31 -5.96
CA ASP A 47 15.19 6.72 -5.43
C ASP A 47 15.85 7.57 -4.34
N VAL A 48 15.72 8.91 -4.41
CA VAL A 48 16.33 9.82 -3.43
C VAL A 48 15.32 10.20 -2.34
N VAL A 49 14.10 10.57 -2.71
CA VAL A 49 13.06 10.87 -1.71
C VAL A 49 12.48 9.58 -1.14
N GLY A 50 12.16 8.62 -2.01
CA GLY A 50 11.74 7.29 -1.60
C GLY A 50 10.26 7.22 -1.20
N PRO A 51 9.93 6.31 -0.27
CA PRO A 51 8.58 6.17 0.25
C PRO A 51 8.08 7.46 0.90
N ARG A 52 6.85 7.85 0.58
CA ARG A 52 6.30 9.18 0.87
C ARG A 52 4.84 9.10 1.31
N LEU A 53 4.59 8.25 2.33
CA LEU A 53 3.27 8.05 2.94
C LEU A 53 2.68 9.37 3.40
N THR A 54 1.39 9.59 3.17
CA THR A 54 0.70 10.84 3.53
C THR A 54 1.00 11.27 4.97
N GLY A 55 1.45 12.52 5.12
CA GLY A 55 1.81 13.13 6.40
C GLY A 55 3.13 12.66 7.01
N SER A 56 3.87 11.75 6.36
CA SER A 56 5.17 11.27 6.82
C SER A 56 6.30 12.28 6.52
N PRO A 57 7.47 12.15 7.19
CA PRO A 57 8.66 12.92 6.83
C PRO A 57 9.08 12.75 5.36
N GLY A 58 8.85 11.57 4.77
CA GLY A 58 9.10 11.31 3.35
C GLY A 58 8.21 12.15 2.43
N HIS A 59 6.92 12.28 2.77
CA HIS A 59 6.00 13.13 2.03
C HIS A 59 6.36 14.62 2.12
N GLU A 60 6.76 15.09 3.30
CA GLU A 60 7.20 16.48 3.46
C GLU A 60 8.45 16.80 2.63
N ARG A 61 9.44 15.88 2.60
CA ARG A 61 10.63 15.99 1.74
C ARG A 61 10.26 16.01 0.25
N ALA A 62 9.28 15.19 -0.16
CA ALA A 62 8.80 15.16 -1.53
C ALA A 62 8.23 16.52 -1.94
N ILE A 63 7.38 17.10 -1.09
CA ILE A 63 6.77 18.42 -1.35
C ILE A 63 7.85 19.51 -1.41
N ASP A 64 8.80 19.53 -0.47
CA ASP A 64 9.90 20.50 -0.49
C ASP A 64 10.72 20.42 -1.78
N TRP A 65 11.03 19.20 -2.22
CA TRP A 65 11.74 18.99 -3.48
C TRP A 65 10.93 19.50 -4.68
N ALA A 66 9.63 19.18 -4.76
CA ALA A 66 8.79 19.61 -5.86
C ALA A 66 8.62 21.13 -5.90
N MET A 67 8.46 21.79 -4.74
CA MET A 67 8.44 23.25 -4.64
C MET A 67 9.73 23.88 -5.17
N ALA A 68 10.89 23.27 -4.87
CA ALA A 68 12.17 23.72 -5.39
C ALA A 68 12.26 23.57 -6.92
N GLN A 69 11.72 22.48 -7.51
CA GLN A 69 11.65 22.34 -8.97
C GLN A 69 10.79 23.43 -9.61
N PHE A 70 9.59 23.67 -9.07
CA PHE A 70 8.73 24.75 -9.56
C PHE A 70 9.39 26.12 -9.46
N SER A 71 10.06 26.42 -8.34
CA SER A 71 10.80 27.67 -8.16
C SER A 71 11.92 27.82 -9.21
N ASN A 72 12.66 26.75 -9.52
CA ASN A 72 13.70 26.77 -10.56
C ASN A 72 13.13 27.03 -11.97
N TRP A 73 11.90 26.61 -12.22
CA TRP A 73 11.17 26.91 -13.46
C TRP A 73 10.50 28.29 -13.46
N GLY A 74 10.63 29.06 -12.38
CA GLY A 74 9.98 30.36 -12.23
C GLY A 74 8.47 30.27 -12.03
N ILE A 75 7.98 29.14 -11.50
CA ILE A 75 6.57 28.88 -11.21
C ILE A 75 6.33 29.02 -9.71
N ASP A 76 5.37 29.87 -9.34
CA ASP A 76 4.97 30.03 -7.95
C ASP A 76 4.23 28.78 -7.46
N SER A 77 4.67 28.24 -6.33
CA SER A 77 4.04 27.10 -5.68
C SER A 77 3.85 27.33 -4.18
N ARG A 78 2.85 26.66 -3.61
CA ARG A 78 2.53 26.74 -2.18
C ARG A 78 2.04 25.40 -1.64
N ARG A 79 2.20 25.23 -0.32
CA ARG A 79 1.53 24.20 0.46
C ARG A 79 0.12 24.65 0.78
N GLU A 80 -0.86 23.81 0.52
CA GLU A 80 -2.26 24.04 0.85
C GLU A 80 -2.70 22.98 1.87
N ALA A 81 -2.97 23.40 3.11
CA ALA A 81 -3.34 22.47 4.18
C ALA A 81 -4.69 21.82 3.92
N GLN A 82 -4.75 20.50 4.06
CA GLN A 82 -5.94 19.66 3.83
C GLN A 82 -6.21 18.76 5.05
N GLY A 83 -6.34 19.38 6.23
CA GLY A 83 -6.60 18.67 7.48
C GLY A 83 -5.36 18.01 8.07
N THR A 84 -5.57 16.92 8.80
CA THR A 84 -4.50 16.13 9.44
C THR A 84 -4.58 14.67 9.02
N TRP A 85 -3.46 13.97 9.14
CA TRP A 85 -3.36 12.54 8.90
C TRP A 85 -2.45 11.89 9.94
N ARG A 86 -2.69 10.59 10.21
CA ARG A 86 -1.82 9.80 11.06
C ARG A 86 -0.48 9.53 10.38
N SER A 87 0.52 10.28 10.81
CA SER A 87 1.89 10.18 10.36
C SER A 87 2.61 9.02 11.02
N TRP A 88 3.36 8.29 10.23
CA TRP A 88 4.06 7.09 10.65
C TRP A 88 5.25 6.85 9.73
N GLU A 89 6.35 6.32 10.28
CA GLU A 89 7.56 6.05 9.53
C GLU A 89 8.08 4.63 9.81
N ARG A 90 8.38 3.90 8.72
CA ARG A 90 9.01 2.58 8.75
C ARG A 90 10.51 2.75 8.93
N GLY A 91 11.09 2.04 9.89
CA GLY A 91 12.55 1.92 10.00
C GLY A 91 13.06 0.58 9.45
N LEU A 92 14.21 0.15 9.96
CA LEU A 92 14.83 -1.10 9.53
C LEU A 92 14.05 -2.34 10.00
N VAL A 93 14.08 -3.37 9.16
CA VAL A 93 13.44 -4.66 9.42
C VAL A 93 14.47 -5.78 9.20
N SER A 94 14.49 -6.74 10.11
CA SER A 94 15.29 -7.97 10.00
C SER A 94 14.47 -9.14 10.54
N LEU A 95 14.34 -10.19 9.74
CA LEU A 95 13.54 -11.38 10.04
C LEU A 95 14.39 -12.61 9.74
N ASP A 96 14.58 -13.47 10.73
CA ASP A 96 15.39 -14.68 10.59
C ASP A 96 14.66 -15.89 11.16
N LEU A 97 14.62 -16.97 10.38
CA LEU A 97 14.35 -18.29 10.89
C LEU A 97 15.57 -18.76 11.69
N VAL A 98 15.35 -19.11 12.95
CA VAL A 98 16.37 -19.62 13.87
C VAL A 98 16.33 -21.15 13.88
N GLU A 99 15.14 -21.73 14.06
CA GLU A 99 14.91 -23.17 14.06
C GLU A 99 13.89 -23.56 12.98
N PRO A 100 14.05 -24.71 12.29
CA PRO A 100 15.04 -25.77 12.52
C PRO A 100 16.39 -25.54 11.83
N ARG A 101 16.56 -24.39 11.18
CA ARG A 101 17.81 -23.99 10.53
C ARG A 101 17.84 -22.48 10.37
N LEU A 102 19.05 -21.94 10.35
CA LEU A 102 19.27 -20.53 10.05
C LEU A 102 18.89 -20.21 8.60
N ARG A 103 18.07 -19.17 8.43
CA ARG A 103 17.74 -18.58 7.13
C ARG A 103 17.14 -17.18 7.33
N SER A 104 17.64 -16.20 6.60
CA SER A 104 16.96 -14.90 6.51
C SER A 104 15.65 -15.03 5.76
N LEU A 105 14.62 -14.40 6.31
CA LEU A 105 13.27 -14.36 5.77
C LEU A 105 13.05 -13.03 5.06
N GLU A 106 12.39 -13.08 3.91
CA GLU A 106 11.98 -11.92 3.17
C GLU A 106 10.63 -11.40 3.70
N GLY A 107 10.64 -10.17 4.19
CA GLY A 107 9.43 -9.51 4.67
C GLY A 107 9.68 -8.08 5.11
N GLN A 108 8.58 -7.38 5.35
CA GLN A 108 8.54 -6.00 5.82
C GLN A 108 7.55 -5.90 6.98
N LEU A 109 7.79 -4.96 7.89
CA LEU A 109 6.78 -4.56 8.87
C LEU A 109 5.53 -4.05 8.10
N LEU A 110 4.35 -3.99 8.71
CA LEU A 110 3.17 -3.39 8.07
C LEU A 110 3.04 -1.91 8.45
N SER A 111 2.49 -1.09 7.55
CA SER A 111 2.29 0.34 7.82
C SER A 111 1.38 0.53 9.03
N TRP A 112 1.67 1.54 9.84
CA TRP A 112 0.96 1.84 11.10
C TRP A 112 1.05 0.77 12.21
N SER A 113 1.78 -0.32 11.98
CA SER A 113 2.12 -1.31 13.01
C SER A 113 3.15 -0.72 14.00
N PRO A 114 3.11 -1.10 15.29
CA PRO A 114 4.23 -0.84 16.18
C PRO A 114 5.46 -1.67 15.78
N GLY A 115 6.64 -1.20 16.20
CA GLY A 115 7.91 -1.94 16.10
C GLY A 115 8.08 -2.99 17.22
N THR A 116 9.20 -3.71 17.21
CA THR A 116 9.45 -4.84 18.13
C THR A 116 10.21 -4.48 19.42
N ASN A 117 10.48 -3.19 19.69
CA ASN A 117 11.28 -2.73 20.84
C ASN A 117 12.57 -3.55 21.07
N GLY A 118 13.42 -3.61 20.03
CA GLY A 118 14.56 -4.52 19.99
C GLY A 118 14.22 -5.84 19.29
N SER A 119 15.10 -6.82 19.41
CA SER A 119 14.90 -8.12 18.78
C SER A 119 14.00 -9.02 19.63
N VAL A 120 13.00 -9.62 19.02
CA VAL A 120 12.04 -10.54 19.65
C VAL A 120 12.17 -11.91 19.03
N GLU A 121 12.37 -12.94 19.86
CA GLU A 121 12.32 -14.34 19.43
C GLU A 121 11.00 -14.99 19.88
N GLY A 122 10.38 -15.74 18.99
CA GLY A 122 9.10 -16.38 19.25
C GLY A 122 8.86 -17.56 18.33
N GLY A 123 8.24 -18.61 18.86
CA GLY A 123 7.76 -19.71 18.04
C GLY A 123 6.66 -19.25 17.09
N VAL A 124 6.46 -19.90 15.95
CA VAL A 124 5.35 -19.57 15.03
C VAL A 124 4.19 -20.55 15.22
N ILE A 125 2.97 -20.01 15.28
CA ILE A 125 1.75 -20.79 15.46
C ILE A 125 0.67 -20.39 14.45
N LEU A 126 -0.16 -21.36 14.07
CA LEU A 126 -1.34 -21.10 13.25
C LEU A 126 -2.51 -20.69 14.14
N LEU A 127 -3.40 -19.84 13.62
CA LEU A 127 -4.77 -19.80 14.11
C LEU A 127 -5.41 -21.18 13.83
N PRO A 128 -5.87 -21.94 14.83
CA PRO A 128 -6.47 -23.26 14.61
C PRO A 128 -7.93 -23.14 14.13
N ASP A 129 -8.47 -24.23 13.59
CA ASP A 129 -9.90 -24.31 13.20
C ASP A 129 -10.76 -24.55 14.45
N LEU A 130 -11.14 -23.46 15.11
CA LEU A 130 -11.96 -23.45 16.33
C LEU A 130 -13.39 -23.00 16.02
N ARG A 131 -14.32 -23.36 16.92
CA ARG A 131 -15.73 -22.95 16.82
C ARG A 131 -16.13 -22.11 18.03
N GLY A 132 -16.40 -20.84 17.76
CA GLY A 132 -16.87 -19.86 18.74
C GLY A 132 -15.76 -19.21 19.58
N ALA A 133 -16.07 -18.06 20.16
CA ALA A 133 -15.16 -17.24 20.94
C ALA A 133 -14.60 -17.95 22.19
N GLU A 134 -15.37 -18.85 22.80
CA GLU A 134 -14.93 -19.60 23.98
C GLU A 134 -13.73 -20.50 23.67
N GLN A 135 -13.80 -21.28 22.58
CA GLN A 135 -12.69 -22.14 22.17
C GLN A 135 -11.45 -21.30 21.82
N PHE A 136 -11.65 -20.16 21.17
CA PHE A 136 -10.59 -19.23 20.85
C PHE A 136 -9.88 -18.71 22.11
N ARG A 137 -10.64 -18.22 23.09
CA ARG A 137 -10.10 -17.73 24.37
C ARG A 137 -9.37 -18.82 25.15
N ASN A 138 -9.88 -20.05 25.13
CA ASN A 138 -9.20 -21.19 25.75
C ASN A 138 -7.88 -21.55 25.05
N TRP A 139 -7.74 -21.23 23.76
CA TRP A 139 -6.52 -21.46 22.99
C TRP A 139 -5.49 -20.32 23.14
N LEU A 140 -5.90 -19.09 23.46
CA LEU A 140 -5.01 -17.91 23.60
C LEU A 140 -3.73 -18.17 24.43
N PRO A 141 -3.76 -18.89 25.57
CA PRO A 141 -2.54 -19.20 26.32
C PRO A 141 -1.46 -19.93 25.51
N MET A 142 -1.83 -20.68 24.46
CA MET A 142 -0.88 -21.36 23.58
C MET A 142 -0.15 -20.41 22.61
N ALA A 143 -0.72 -19.22 22.37
CA ALA A 143 -0.19 -18.20 21.46
C ALA A 143 0.70 -17.16 22.17
N GLN A 144 0.68 -17.12 23.50
CA GLN A 144 1.52 -16.23 24.29
C GLN A 144 3.00 -16.38 23.91
N GLY A 145 3.68 -15.26 23.63
CA GLY A 145 5.08 -15.22 23.21
C GLY A 145 5.38 -15.81 21.83
N LYS A 146 4.35 -16.08 21.02
CA LYS A 146 4.50 -16.64 19.66
C LYS A 146 4.05 -15.66 18.59
N PHE A 147 4.60 -15.83 17.39
CA PHE A 147 4.11 -15.16 16.19
C PHE A 147 2.93 -15.93 15.61
N VAL A 148 1.83 -15.25 15.34
CA VAL A 148 0.61 -15.87 14.78
C VAL A 148 0.53 -15.63 13.29
N LEU A 149 0.31 -16.71 12.52
CA LEU A 149 0.08 -16.63 11.08
C LEU A 149 -1.37 -16.23 10.77
N LEU A 150 -1.55 -15.11 10.04
CA LEU A 150 -2.85 -14.46 9.80
C LEU A 150 -3.22 -14.33 8.31
N SER A 151 -2.89 -15.33 7.50
CA SER A 151 -3.23 -15.37 6.07
C SER A 151 -3.51 -16.79 5.58
N PRO A 152 -4.28 -16.96 4.49
CA PRO A 152 -4.41 -18.28 3.86
C PRO A 152 -3.03 -18.78 3.38
N TYR A 153 -2.84 -20.10 3.37
CA TYR A 153 -1.65 -20.70 2.79
C TYR A 153 -1.75 -20.71 1.27
N GLU A 154 -0.76 -20.16 0.57
CA GLU A 154 -0.65 -20.29 -0.87
C GLU A 154 0.07 -21.61 -1.21
N PRO A 155 -0.59 -22.57 -1.90
CA PRO A 155 0.02 -23.88 -2.19
C PRO A 155 1.27 -23.81 -3.07
N SER A 156 1.40 -22.74 -3.86
CA SER A 156 2.55 -22.44 -4.69
C SER A 156 2.57 -20.95 -5.01
N CYS A 157 3.75 -20.33 -4.93
CA CYS A 157 4.01 -18.93 -5.26
C CYS A 157 4.34 -18.74 -6.75
N ARG A 158 3.73 -19.58 -7.61
CA ARG A 158 3.96 -19.55 -9.06
C ARG A 158 2.78 -18.84 -9.72
N PRO A 159 3.03 -17.81 -10.55
CA PRO A 159 1.95 -17.10 -11.21
C PRO A 159 1.20 -17.99 -12.22
N ALA A 160 0.03 -17.52 -12.61
CA ALA A 160 -0.84 -18.25 -13.53
C ALA A 160 -0.19 -18.53 -14.89
N ASP A 161 0.62 -17.60 -15.41
CA ASP A 161 1.32 -17.73 -16.70
C ASP A 161 2.25 -18.96 -16.77
N VAL A 162 2.89 -19.30 -15.65
CA VAL A 162 3.75 -20.50 -15.53
C VAL A 162 2.93 -21.77 -15.61
N TRP A 163 1.76 -21.80 -14.96
CA TRP A 163 0.85 -22.95 -15.02
C TRP A 163 0.24 -23.14 -16.40
N GLU A 164 -0.08 -22.03 -17.07
CA GLU A 164 -0.58 -22.04 -18.45
C GLU A 164 0.48 -22.55 -19.44
N SER A 165 1.70 -22.03 -19.31
CA SER A 165 2.79 -22.36 -20.25
C SER A 165 3.38 -23.75 -20.03
N TYR A 166 3.47 -24.22 -18.78
CA TYR A 166 4.26 -25.42 -18.43
C TYR A 166 3.50 -26.47 -17.60
N GLY A 167 2.37 -26.13 -16.97
CA GLY A 167 1.66 -27.04 -16.07
C GLY A 167 0.71 -28.02 -16.77
N GLY A 168 0.17 -27.62 -17.93
CA GLY A 168 -0.93 -28.32 -18.58
C GLY A 168 -2.27 -28.17 -17.82
N ALA A 169 -3.38 -28.39 -18.52
CA ALA A 169 -4.72 -28.06 -18.01
C ALA A 169 -5.04 -28.76 -16.66
N ALA A 170 -4.69 -30.03 -16.51
CA ALA A 170 -4.99 -30.78 -15.29
C ALA A 170 -4.22 -30.27 -14.07
N ALA A 171 -2.93 -29.90 -14.22
CA ALA A 171 -2.16 -29.39 -13.08
C ALA A 171 -2.64 -27.99 -12.70
N ARG A 172 -2.95 -27.14 -13.69
CA ARG A 172 -3.54 -25.81 -13.47
C ARG A 172 -4.85 -25.91 -12.69
N SER A 173 -5.78 -26.75 -13.12
CA SER A 173 -7.07 -26.92 -12.40
C SER A 173 -6.88 -27.44 -10.97
N ARG A 174 -5.93 -28.34 -10.72
CA ARG A 174 -5.61 -28.80 -9.36
C ARG A 174 -5.03 -27.68 -8.50
N PHE A 175 -4.13 -26.86 -9.05
CA PHE A 175 -3.55 -25.72 -8.35
C PHE A 175 -4.61 -24.67 -8.01
N GLU A 176 -5.44 -24.27 -8.97
CA GLU A 176 -6.54 -23.34 -8.77
C GLU A 176 -7.53 -23.86 -7.71
N ALA A 177 -7.88 -25.14 -7.76
CA ALA A 177 -8.73 -25.77 -6.76
C ALA A 177 -8.11 -25.75 -5.36
N ALA A 178 -6.83 -26.12 -5.22
CA ALA A 178 -6.13 -26.12 -3.94
C ALA A 178 -6.00 -24.70 -3.35
N ARG A 179 -5.74 -23.69 -4.19
CA ARG A 179 -5.71 -22.29 -3.78
C ARG A 179 -7.08 -21.83 -3.27
N LYS A 180 -8.12 -22.12 -4.04
CA LYS A 180 -9.51 -21.80 -3.66
C LYS A 180 -9.90 -22.48 -2.34
N GLU A 181 -9.57 -23.76 -2.19
CA GLU A 181 -9.82 -24.51 -0.95
C GLU A 181 -9.11 -23.88 0.25
N SER A 182 -7.84 -23.51 0.12
CA SER A 182 -7.09 -22.83 1.19
C SER A 182 -7.72 -21.49 1.59
N GLN A 183 -8.11 -20.67 0.62
CA GLN A 183 -8.80 -19.40 0.87
C GLN A 183 -10.15 -19.59 1.55
N GLN A 184 -10.94 -20.58 1.11
CA GLN A 184 -12.23 -20.91 1.71
C GLN A 184 -12.08 -21.47 3.13
N ALA A 185 -11.09 -22.34 3.35
CA ALA A 185 -10.78 -22.89 4.66
C ALA A 185 -10.35 -21.79 5.64
N TRP A 186 -9.53 -20.83 5.19
CA TRP A 186 -9.14 -19.66 5.98
C TRP A 186 -10.34 -18.78 6.34
N ALA A 187 -11.15 -18.39 5.34
CA ALA A 187 -12.34 -17.57 5.58
C ALA A 187 -13.33 -18.26 6.53
N SER A 188 -13.52 -19.58 6.36
CA SER A 188 -14.36 -20.38 7.25
C SER A 188 -13.79 -20.43 8.67
N ARG A 189 -12.48 -20.66 8.82
CA ARG A 189 -11.80 -20.70 10.11
C ARG A 189 -12.00 -19.40 10.91
N VAL A 190 -11.72 -18.25 10.28
CA VAL A 190 -11.90 -16.95 10.93
C VAL A 190 -13.38 -16.71 11.24
N GLY A 191 -14.28 -16.99 10.29
CA GLY A 191 -15.72 -16.79 10.48
C GLY A 191 -16.35 -17.66 11.58
N LYS A 192 -15.85 -18.89 11.79
CA LYS A 192 -16.33 -19.79 12.85
C LYS A 192 -16.07 -19.28 14.27
N LEU A 193 -15.13 -18.34 14.45
CA LEU A 193 -14.86 -17.77 15.77
C LEU A 193 -16.03 -16.94 16.29
N GLY A 194 -16.87 -16.40 15.40
CA GLY A 194 -18.00 -15.54 15.78
C GLY A 194 -17.57 -14.21 16.41
N LEU A 195 -16.34 -13.78 16.15
CA LEU A 195 -15.76 -12.51 16.55
C LEU A 195 -15.50 -11.67 15.30
N THR A 196 -15.49 -10.35 15.47
CA THR A 196 -14.95 -9.44 14.45
C THR A 196 -13.44 -9.62 14.34
N ASN A 197 -12.87 -9.24 13.20
CA ASN A 197 -11.42 -9.31 13.01
C ASN A 197 -10.66 -8.41 14.00
N GLN A 198 -11.23 -7.26 14.39
CA GLN A 198 -10.63 -6.39 15.39
C GLN A 198 -10.60 -7.07 16.76
N GLU A 199 -11.71 -7.68 17.21
CA GLU A 199 -11.75 -8.43 18.48
C GLU A 199 -10.73 -9.57 18.51
N ILE A 200 -10.53 -10.27 17.39
CA ILE A 200 -9.51 -11.33 17.28
C ILE A 200 -8.10 -10.76 17.51
N ILE A 201 -7.77 -9.63 16.88
CA ILE A 201 -6.46 -8.97 17.07
C ILE A 201 -6.32 -8.48 18.51
N ASP A 202 -7.32 -7.79 19.05
CA ASP A 202 -7.29 -7.25 20.41
C ASP A 202 -7.09 -8.35 21.46
N GLU A 203 -7.77 -9.49 21.31
CA GLU A 203 -7.63 -10.64 22.21
C GLU A 203 -6.27 -11.34 22.05
N LEU A 204 -5.71 -11.43 20.84
CA LEU A 204 -4.34 -11.94 20.62
C LEU A 204 -3.29 -11.02 21.25
N GLU A 205 -3.41 -9.70 21.07
CA GLU A 205 -2.52 -8.73 21.68
C GLU A 205 -2.63 -8.73 23.21
N ALA A 206 -3.84 -8.86 23.76
CA ALA A 206 -4.07 -8.99 25.19
C ALA A 206 -3.47 -10.29 25.77
N ALA A 207 -3.43 -11.37 24.97
CA ALA A 207 -2.78 -12.62 25.35
C ALA A 207 -1.24 -12.56 25.30
N GLY A 208 -0.66 -11.48 24.77
CA GLY A 208 0.79 -11.28 24.74
C GLY A 208 1.49 -12.10 23.65
N VAL A 209 0.91 -12.20 22.45
CA VAL A 209 1.61 -12.71 21.26
C VAL A 209 2.87 -11.89 20.98
N ALA A 210 3.88 -12.53 20.38
CA ALA A 210 5.11 -11.84 19.98
C ALA A 210 4.92 -10.93 18.75
N GLY A 211 3.93 -11.24 17.91
CA GLY A 211 3.65 -10.52 16.69
C GLY A 211 2.78 -11.31 15.72
N PHE A 212 2.62 -10.77 14.52
CA PHE A 212 1.83 -11.36 13.46
C PHE A 212 2.66 -11.48 12.18
N PHE A 213 2.49 -12.58 11.46
CA PHE A 213 2.96 -12.72 10.09
C PHE A 213 1.76 -12.88 9.16
N THR A 214 1.76 -12.11 8.08
CA THR A 214 0.76 -12.17 7.01
C THR A 214 1.44 -12.43 5.68
N ASN A 215 0.63 -12.71 4.67
CA ASN A 215 1.05 -12.75 3.28
C ASN A 215 -0.04 -12.15 2.39
N LEU A 216 0.32 -11.12 1.63
CA LEU A 216 -0.51 -10.50 0.60
C LEU A 216 0.12 -10.62 -0.78
N TRP A 217 0.41 -11.86 -1.18
CA TRP A 217 0.92 -12.17 -2.51
C TRP A 217 -0.01 -11.66 -3.61
N THR A 218 0.58 -11.00 -4.61
CA THR A 218 -0.16 -10.41 -5.75
C THR A 218 -0.65 -11.48 -6.74
N GLY A 219 -0.04 -12.67 -6.71
CA GLY A 219 -0.15 -13.66 -7.77
C GLY A 219 1.03 -13.62 -8.74
N GLU A 220 1.95 -12.67 -8.61
CA GLU A 220 3.10 -12.48 -9.50
C GLU A 220 4.45 -12.87 -8.86
N ARG A 221 5.48 -13.07 -9.68
CA ARG A 221 6.81 -13.50 -9.21
C ARG A 221 7.42 -12.49 -8.23
N GLY A 222 7.71 -12.93 -7.00
CA GLY A 222 8.47 -12.13 -6.03
C GLY A 222 7.83 -10.79 -5.65
N THR A 223 6.50 -10.69 -5.72
CA THR A 223 5.80 -9.45 -5.38
C THR A 223 4.70 -9.69 -4.37
N ASP A 224 4.74 -8.92 -3.30
CA ASP A 224 3.76 -8.94 -2.22
C ASP A 224 3.31 -7.50 -1.95
N ARG A 225 2.08 -7.33 -1.49
CA ARG A 225 1.57 -6.02 -1.08
C ARG A 225 1.92 -5.78 0.39
N VAL A 226 2.67 -4.72 0.65
CA VAL A 226 3.01 -4.28 2.00
C VAL A 226 2.07 -3.15 2.38
N PHE A 227 0.97 -3.53 3.04
CA PHE A 227 -0.10 -2.63 3.47
C PHE A 227 -0.40 -2.85 4.96
N PRO A 228 -1.15 -1.95 5.61
CA PRO A 228 -1.56 -2.15 7.00
C PRO A 228 -2.23 -3.50 7.22
N LEU A 229 -2.23 -3.98 8.46
CA LEU A 229 -2.84 -5.25 8.84
C LEU A 229 -4.29 -5.36 8.36
N ALA A 230 -5.02 -4.25 8.27
CA ALA A 230 -6.39 -4.20 7.78
C ALA A 230 -6.59 -4.74 6.36
N TYR A 231 -5.56 -4.76 5.50
CA TYR A 231 -5.63 -5.37 4.18
C TYR A 231 -5.48 -6.90 4.23
N SER A 232 -4.61 -7.40 5.12
CA SER A 232 -4.37 -8.83 5.31
C SER A 232 -5.48 -9.50 6.14
N PHE A 233 -5.98 -8.77 7.13
CA PHE A 233 -6.94 -9.24 8.13
C PHE A 233 -8.18 -8.32 8.20
N ARG A 234 -8.66 -7.91 7.02
CA ARG A 234 -9.91 -7.17 6.73
C ARG A 234 -10.40 -6.24 7.84
N GLY A 235 -9.86 -5.03 7.86
CA GLY A 235 -10.29 -3.93 8.73
C GLY A 235 -9.66 -3.91 10.12
N ALA A 236 -8.97 -4.97 10.54
CA ALA A 236 -8.32 -5.01 11.85
C ALA A 236 -6.99 -4.25 11.87
N MET A 237 -6.75 -3.49 12.93
CA MET A 237 -5.49 -2.80 13.20
C MET A 237 -4.85 -3.38 14.46
N ASN A 238 -3.52 -3.47 14.46
CA ASN A 238 -2.73 -3.86 15.62
C ASN A 238 -2.12 -2.63 16.30
N HIS A 239 -2.01 -2.67 17.61
CA HIS A 239 -1.59 -1.52 18.43
C HIS A 239 -0.45 -1.85 19.40
N ARG A 240 -0.19 -3.12 19.67
CA ARG A 240 0.84 -3.59 20.63
C ARG A 240 1.84 -4.53 19.99
N ALA A 241 1.37 -5.54 19.27
CA ALA A 241 2.22 -6.56 18.68
C ALA A 241 2.54 -6.21 17.23
N ALA A 242 3.81 -6.31 16.85
CA ALA A 242 4.24 -5.97 15.49
C ALA A 242 3.67 -6.95 14.46
N ALA A 243 3.14 -6.42 13.35
CA ALA A 243 2.68 -7.21 12.21
C ALA A 243 3.64 -7.04 11.03
N PHE A 244 3.97 -8.15 10.37
CA PHE A 244 4.86 -8.19 9.21
C PHE A 244 4.20 -8.91 8.05
N ASN A 245 4.40 -8.42 6.83
CA ASN A 245 4.14 -9.20 5.62
C ASN A 245 5.39 -9.96 5.23
N LEU A 246 5.27 -11.27 5.08
CA LEU A 246 6.32 -12.13 4.53
C LEU A 246 6.07 -12.38 3.04
N SER A 247 7.14 -12.67 2.31
CA SER A 247 7.00 -13.16 0.94
C SER A 247 6.24 -14.49 0.91
N CYS A 248 5.62 -14.79 -0.23
CA CYS A 248 4.82 -16.00 -0.36
C CYS A 248 5.61 -17.28 0.02
N GLU A 249 6.89 -17.38 -0.38
CA GLU A 249 7.70 -18.57 -0.09
C GLU A 249 8.02 -18.70 1.40
N ASP A 250 8.34 -17.58 2.06
CA ASP A 250 8.75 -17.59 3.46
C ASP A 250 7.57 -17.69 4.41
N TYR A 251 6.42 -17.08 4.09
CA TYR A 251 5.17 -17.37 4.78
C TYR A 251 4.79 -18.85 4.63
N GLY A 252 4.90 -19.39 3.42
CA GLY A 252 4.61 -20.80 3.13
C GLY A 252 5.54 -21.75 3.88
N LEU A 253 6.82 -21.41 4.01
CA LEU A 253 7.79 -22.14 4.83
C LEU A 253 7.35 -22.21 6.29
N LEU A 254 7.08 -21.06 6.91
CA LEU A 254 6.65 -21.01 8.31
C LEU A 254 5.33 -21.76 8.53
N PHE A 255 4.38 -21.63 7.60
CA PHE A 255 3.12 -22.35 7.63
C PHE A 255 3.33 -23.87 7.60
N ARG A 256 4.19 -24.38 6.69
CA ARG A 256 4.49 -25.82 6.58
C ARG A 256 5.17 -26.36 7.84
N LEU A 257 6.10 -25.61 8.42
CA LEU A 257 6.78 -25.99 9.66
C LEU A 257 5.80 -26.02 10.85
N ALA A 258 5.00 -24.97 11.02
CA ALA A 258 4.03 -24.86 12.10
C ALA A 258 2.91 -25.92 11.99
N SER A 259 2.33 -26.11 10.80
CA SER A 259 1.27 -27.10 10.55
C SER A 259 1.73 -28.55 10.78
N ARG A 260 3.03 -28.83 10.68
CA ARG A 260 3.62 -30.15 10.90
C ARG A 260 4.19 -30.34 12.30
N GLY A 261 3.97 -29.39 13.22
CA GLY A 261 4.47 -29.47 14.59
C GLY A 261 6.00 -29.43 14.68
N GLN A 262 6.67 -28.81 13.71
CA GLN A 262 8.13 -28.75 13.64
C GLN A 262 8.71 -27.55 14.41
N GLY A 263 7.87 -26.79 15.11
CA GLY A 263 8.27 -25.75 16.06
C GLY A 263 9.22 -24.69 15.49
N PRO A 264 8.89 -24.02 14.36
CA PRO A 264 9.75 -22.96 13.82
C PRO A 264 9.92 -21.83 14.85
N LEU A 265 11.16 -21.43 15.07
CA LEU A 265 11.53 -20.28 15.90
C LEU A 265 11.98 -19.14 14.99
N VAL A 266 11.41 -17.96 15.16
CA VAL A 266 11.76 -16.77 14.39
C VAL A 266 12.30 -15.69 15.32
N ARG A 267 13.37 -15.03 14.87
CA ARG A 267 13.86 -13.77 15.43
C ARG A 267 13.37 -12.65 14.53
N ALA A 268 12.67 -11.68 15.10
CA ALA A 268 12.15 -10.52 14.39
C ALA A 268 12.68 -9.22 15.02
N TYR A 269 13.01 -8.29 14.15
CA TYR A 269 13.33 -6.91 14.47
C TYR A 269 12.58 -6.00 13.50
N GLY A 270 11.85 -5.02 14.01
CA GLY A 270 11.19 -4.00 13.21
C GLY A 270 11.20 -2.67 13.93
N GLU A 271 11.71 -1.65 13.26
CA GLU A 271 11.60 -0.26 13.71
C GLU A 271 10.36 0.39 13.12
N ALA A 272 9.67 1.15 13.96
CA ALA A 272 8.59 2.02 13.53
C ALA A 272 8.48 3.20 14.48
N THR A 273 8.14 4.35 13.91
CA THR A 273 7.88 5.57 14.67
C THR A 273 6.46 6.02 14.38
N ASP A 274 5.61 6.03 15.40
CA ASP A 274 4.32 6.72 15.34
C ASP A 274 4.56 8.20 15.62
N LEU A 275 4.25 9.04 14.64
CA LEU A 275 4.46 10.48 14.70
C LEU A 275 3.17 11.24 15.03
N GLY A 276 2.09 10.52 15.32
CA GLY A 276 0.79 11.09 15.67
C GLY A 276 0.09 11.75 14.48
N GLU A 277 -0.90 12.58 14.79
CA GLU A 277 -1.61 13.39 13.80
C GLU A 277 -0.74 14.58 13.36
N ASN A 278 -0.38 14.62 12.07
CA ASN A 278 0.35 15.74 11.46
C ASN A 278 -0.49 16.39 10.35
N PRO A 279 -0.27 17.69 10.05
CA PRO A 279 -0.90 18.34 8.91
C PRO A 279 -0.64 17.59 7.60
N ALA A 280 -1.69 17.43 6.80
CA ALA A 280 -1.57 16.95 5.43
C ALA A 280 -1.63 18.14 4.48
N HIS A 281 -0.82 18.11 3.42
CA HIS A 281 -0.68 19.21 2.48
C HIS A 281 -0.89 18.73 1.05
N ASN A 282 -1.66 19.50 0.28
CA ASN A 282 -1.54 19.51 -1.17
C ASN A 282 -0.41 20.46 -1.57
N LEU A 283 0.26 20.13 -2.65
CA LEU A 283 1.14 21.06 -3.37
C LEU A 283 0.35 21.69 -4.52
N VAL A 284 0.32 23.02 -4.59
CA VAL A 284 -0.33 23.73 -5.71
C VAL A 284 0.68 24.67 -6.36
N ALA A 285 0.93 24.46 -7.65
CA ALA A 285 1.72 25.34 -8.51
C ALA A 285 0.80 26.04 -9.53
N VAL A 286 1.04 27.33 -9.78
CA VAL A 286 0.15 28.16 -10.63
C VAL A 286 0.95 28.87 -11.71
N ILE A 287 0.52 28.71 -12.96
CA ILE A 287 0.96 29.53 -14.09
C ILE A 287 -0.16 30.53 -14.37
N PRO A 288 0.02 31.84 -14.09
CA PRO A 288 -1.06 32.82 -14.22
C PRO A 288 -1.43 33.06 -15.70
N GLY A 289 -2.73 33.02 -15.99
CA GLY A 289 -3.27 33.44 -17.28
C GLY A 289 -3.21 34.96 -17.45
N THR A 290 -3.30 35.43 -18.70
CA THR A 290 -3.27 36.86 -19.02
C THR A 290 -4.67 37.43 -19.31
N GLU A 291 -5.43 36.81 -20.21
CA GLU A 291 -6.75 37.31 -20.63
C GLU A 291 -7.88 36.95 -19.65
N LEU A 292 -7.83 35.73 -19.09
CA LEU A 292 -8.82 35.18 -18.15
C LEU A 292 -8.13 34.70 -16.86
N PRO A 293 -7.54 35.61 -16.05
CA PRO A 293 -6.73 35.23 -14.88
C PRO A 293 -7.53 34.54 -13.76
N ASP A 294 -8.86 34.68 -13.77
CA ASP A 294 -9.77 34.08 -12.78
C ASP A 294 -10.39 32.75 -13.27
N GLU A 295 -10.01 32.26 -14.46
CA GLU A 295 -10.42 30.94 -14.99
C GLU A 295 -9.28 29.93 -14.87
N TYR A 296 -9.61 28.71 -14.43
CA TYR A 296 -8.62 27.70 -14.06
C TYR A 296 -8.73 26.45 -14.94
N VAL A 297 -7.57 25.95 -15.38
CA VAL A 297 -7.41 24.59 -15.89
C VAL A 297 -6.64 23.81 -14.84
N VAL A 298 -7.24 22.75 -14.29
CA VAL A 298 -6.63 21.94 -13.23
C VAL A 298 -6.04 20.66 -13.81
N LEU A 299 -4.72 20.50 -13.65
CA LEU A 299 -4.01 19.25 -13.84
C LEU A 299 -3.56 18.74 -12.47
N SER A 300 -3.86 17.49 -12.15
CA SER A 300 -3.64 16.93 -10.81
C SER A 300 -3.23 15.46 -10.85
N ALA A 301 -2.41 15.06 -9.89
CA ALA A 301 -2.10 13.68 -9.56
C ALA A 301 -1.98 13.57 -8.02
N HIS A 302 -2.13 12.37 -7.47
CA HIS A 302 -1.68 12.14 -6.10
C HIS A 302 -0.15 12.06 -6.11
N PHE A 303 0.46 12.48 -5.00
CA PHE A 303 1.91 12.62 -4.91
C PHE A 303 2.50 11.81 -3.75
N ASP A 304 1.64 11.39 -2.82
CA ASP A 304 1.98 10.41 -1.81
C ASP A 304 2.12 9.01 -2.42
N ALA A 305 2.74 8.13 -1.65
CA ALA A 305 3.00 6.75 -2.01
C ALA A 305 2.97 5.87 -0.76
N TRP A 306 2.78 4.57 -0.93
CA TRP A 306 2.93 3.66 0.19
C TRP A 306 4.38 3.57 0.68
N ASP A 307 4.53 3.27 1.96
CA ASP A 307 5.81 3.17 2.67
C ASP A 307 6.50 1.79 2.51
N GLY A 308 5.87 0.87 1.78
CA GLY A 308 6.41 -0.47 1.50
C GLY A 308 7.36 -0.52 0.30
N SER A 309 7.41 0.53 -0.51
CA SER A 309 8.31 0.65 -1.66
C SER A 309 8.57 2.13 -1.99
N SER A 310 9.42 2.39 -2.98
CA SER A 310 9.64 3.74 -3.53
C SER A 310 8.52 4.25 -4.46
N ASP A 311 7.61 3.36 -4.84
CA ASP A 311 6.38 3.64 -5.62
C ASP A 311 6.62 4.54 -6.85
N MET A 312 7.26 3.94 -7.86
CA MET A 312 7.59 4.57 -9.15
C MET A 312 6.37 4.66 -10.09
N THR A 313 5.32 3.87 -9.84
CA THR A 313 4.17 3.73 -10.76
C THR A 313 2.83 4.12 -10.13
N ASP A 314 2.79 4.35 -8.82
CA ASP A 314 1.60 4.75 -8.07
C ASP A 314 1.99 5.94 -7.17
N ASN A 315 2.18 7.16 -7.70
CA ASN A 315 2.07 7.57 -9.12
C ASN A 315 3.37 8.20 -9.63
#